data_AF-A0A8D8DPM2-F1
#
_entry.id   AF-A0A8D8DPM2-F1
#
_cell.length_a   1.000
_cell.length_b   1.000
_cell.length_c   1.000
_cell.angle_alpha   90.00
_cell.angle_beta   90.00
_cell.angle_gamma   90.00
#
_symmetry.space_group_name_H-M   'P 1'
#
loop_
_entity.id
_entity.type
_entity.pdbx_description
1 polymer ?
#
loop_
_entity_poly.entity_id
_entity_poly.type
_entity_poly.pdbx_seq_one_letter_code
_entity_poly.pdbx_strand_id
1 'polypeptide(L)'
;AKSTTMKLSTLTALVVGAFLALLTSGTFADVCGPNPRCPAGYYDYMLPHYDCDKFYLCENGIACEQNCPAGLHFNAFQQRCEAPEQACCDIYLPCNPEE
;
A
#
# COMPACT_ATOMS: atom_id res chain seq x y z
N ALA A 1 -0.64 -55.89 0.40
CA ALA A 1 -0.32 -54.72 -0.43
C ALA A 1 -1.64 -54.13 -0.95
N LYS A 2 -2.07 -52.96 -0.43
CA LYS A 2 -3.27 -52.28 -0.91
C LYS A 2 -2.82 -51.28 -1.98
N SER A 3 -3.00 -51.65 -3.24
CA SER A 3 -2.66 -50.82 -4.39
C SER A 3 -3.67 -49.67 -4.46
N THR A 4 -3.30 -48.53 -3.89
CA THR A 4 -4.11 -47.31 -3.94
C THR A 4 -3.60 -46.48 -5.11
N THR A 5 -4.18 -46.67 -6.29
CA THR A 5 -4.06 -45.75 -7.41
C THR A 5 -4.71 -44.43 -7.02
N MET A 6 -3.92 -43.49 -6.47
CA MET A 6 -4.32 -42.08 -6.36
C MET A 6 -4.64 -41.58 -7.77
N LYS A 7 -5.92 -41.36 -8.06
CA LYS A 7 -6.35 -40.78 -9.33
C LYS A 7 -5.66 -39.42 -9.46
N LEU A 8 -5.16 -39.11 -10.66
CA LEU A 8 -4.52 -37.84 -10.99
C LEU A 8 -5.39 -36.63 -10.62
N SER A 9 -6.73 -36.81 -10.60
CA SER A 9 -7.73 -35.85 -10.15
C SER A 9 -7.66 -35.51 -8.65
N THR A 10 -7.16 -36.43 -7.81
CA THR A 10 -6.99 -36.23 -6.37
C THR A 10 -5.68 -35.50 -6.06
N LEU A 11 -4.64 -35.76 -6.86
CA LEU A 11 -3.37 -35.03 -6.82
C LEU A 11 -3.54 -33.56 -7.24
N THR A 12 -4.27 -33.29 -8.33
CA THR A 12 -4.56 -31.92 -8.75
C THR A 12 -5.39 -31.15 -7.73
N ALA A 13 -6.38 -31.78 -7.08
CA ALA A 13 -7.16 -31.15 -6.01
C ALA A 13 -6.32 -30.80 -4.77
N LEU A 14 -5.36 -31.64 -4.39
CA LEU A 14 -4.44 -31.37 -3.27
C LEU A 14 -3.45 -30.24 -3.60
N VAL A 15 -2.94 -30.19 -4.83
CA VAL A 15 -2.03 -29.12 -5.28
C VAL A 15 -2.81 -27.80 -5.41
N VAL A 16 -3.99 -27.79 -6.02
CA VAL A 16 -4.84 -26.58 -6.13
C VAL A 16 -5.31 -26.11 -4.74
N GLY A 17 -5.65 -27.03 -3.83
CA GLY A 17 -6.01 -26.70 -2.45
C GLY A 17 -4.85 -26.13 -1.63
N ALA A 18 -3.63 -26.65 -1.81
CA ALA A 18 -2.42 -26.13 -1.17
C ALA A 18 -2.01 -24.76 -1.73
N PHE A 19 -2.12 -24.55 -3.04
CA PHE A 19 -1.90 -23.24 -3.67
C PHE A 19 -2.95 -22.21 -3.24
N LEU A 20 -4.24 -22.58 -3.18
CA LEU A 20 -5.29 -21.70 -2.67
C LEU A 20 -5.10 -21.37 -1.18
N ALA A 21 -4.67 -22.33 -0.35
CA ALA A 21 -4.36 -22.08 1.07
C ALA A 21 -3.14 -21.16 1.26
N LEU A 22 -2.11 -21.27 0.40
CA LEU A 22 -0.96 -20.37 0.38
C LEU A 22 -1.33 -18.96 -0.10
N LEU A 23 -2.38 -18.81 -0.91
CA LEU A 23 -2.91 -17.50 -1.30
C LEU A 23 -3.77 -16.85 -0.21
N THR A 24 -4.30 -17.63 0.76
CA THR A 24 -5.11 -17.10 1.88
C THR A 24 -4.29 -16.56 3.06
N SER A 25 -2.96 -16.76 3.08
CA SER A 25 -2.07 -16.16 4.08
C SER A 25 -1.49 -14.81 3.65
N GLY A 26 -2.21 -14.07 2.82
CA GLY A 26 -2.01 -12.64 2.66
C GLY A 26 -3.11 -11.93 3.44
N THR A 27 -2.90 -11.67 4.73
CA THR A 27 -3.56 -10.50 5.31
C THR A 27 -3.01 -9.32 4.52
N PHE A 28 -3.75 -8.81 3.53
CA PHE A 28 -3.65 -7.41 3.16
C PHE A 28 -4.10 -6.65 4.42
N ALA A 29 -3.23 -6.62 5.42
CA ALA A 29 -3.35 -5.65 6.48
C ALA A 29 -3.13 -4.34 5.78
N ASP A 30 -4.16 -3.51 5.72
CA ASP A 30 -3.99 -2.08 5.52
C ASP A 30 -2.81 -1.67 6.41
N VAL A 31 -1.75 -1.10 5.83
CA VAL A 31 -0.53 -0.72 6.56
C VAL A 31 -0.88 0.50 7.40
N CYS A 32 -1.60 0.24 8.49
CA CYS A 32 -2.17 1.20 9.40
C CYS A 32 -1.55 0.98 10.79
N GLY A 33 -1.13 2.07 11.43
CA GLY A 33 -0.60 1.99 12.78
C GLY A 33 -0.63 3.34 13.50
N PRO A 34 -0.59 3.34 14.84
CA PRO A 34 -0.47 4.57 15.60
C PRO A 34 0.77 5.37 15.17
N ASN A 35 0.60 6.66 14.90
CA ASN A 35 1.69 7.54 14.52
C ASN A 35 1.59 8.85 15.31
N PRO A 36 2.62 9.25 16.08
CA PRO A 36 2.56 10.46 16.88
C PRO A 36 2.47 11.75 16.05
N ARG A 37 2.78 11.69 14.74
CA ARG A 37 2.60 12.81 13.81
C ARG A 37 1.15 12.94 13.32
N CYS A 38 0.32 11.91 13.50
CA CYS A 38 -1.11 12.00 13.26
C CYS A 38 -1.79 12.62 14.48
N PRO A 39 -2.44 13.78 14.35
CA PRO A 39 -3.14 14.39 15.47
C PRO A 39 -4.42 13.62 15.82
N ALA A 40 -4.66 13.44 17.13
CA ALA A 40 -5.90 12.83 17.62
C ALA A 40 -7.09 13.79 17.42
N GLY A 41 -8.26 13.24 17.06
CA GLY A 41 -9.46 14.03 16.79
C GLY A 41 -9.49 14.77 15.44
N TYR A 42 -8.48 14.59 14.60
CA TYR A 42 -8.46 15.06 13.22
C TYR A 42 -8.69 13.90 12.25
N TYR A 43 -9.38 14.21 11.17
CA TYR A 43 -9.68 13.33 10.04
C TYR A 43 -9.19 14.02 8.77
N ASP A 44 -8.86 13.23 7.73
CA ASP A 44 -8.36 13.71 6.43
C ASP A 44 -7.05 14.51 6.48
N TYR A 45 -6.21 14.29 7.49
CA TYR A 45 -4.88 14.87 7.53
C TYR A 45 -3.88 13.94 6.84
N MET A 46 -3.06 14.46 5.91
CA MET A 46 -2.09 13.66 5.19
C MET A 46 -0.64 13.97 5.59
N LEU A 47 0.16 12.92 5.78
CA LEU A 47 1.59 13.03 6.07
C LEU A 47 2.43 12.54 4.88
N PRO A 48 3.61 13.14 4.64
CA PRO A 48 4.54 12.66 3.62
C PRO A 48 5.11 11.28 3.96
N HIS A 49 5.29 10.46 2.94
CA HIS A 49 6.04 9.21 2.98
C HIS A 49 7.45 9.44 2.41
N TYR A 50 8.37 8.49 2.63
CA TYR A 50 9.72 8.57 2.05
C TYR A 50 9.72 8.18 0.55
N ASP A 51 8.96 7.15 0.18
CA ASP A 51 8.59 6.87 -1.21
C ASP A 51 7.62 7.94 -1.71
N CYS A 52 8.00 8.65 -2.77
CA CYS A 52 7.24 9.79 -3.26
C CYS A 52 5.89 9.46 -3.89
N ASP A 53 5.71 8.24 -4.36
CA ASP A 53 4.44 7.71 -4.86
C ASP A 53 3.50 7.25 -3.72
N LYS A 54 3.83 7.58 -2.47
CA LYS A 54 3.04 7.23 -1.28
C LYS A 54 2.83 8.40 -0.33
N PHE A 55 1.84 8.25 0.54
CA PHE A 55 1.58 9.15 1.66
C PHE A 55 0.89 8.37 2.79
N TYR A 56 0.74 8.99 3.96
CA TYR A 56 -0.11 8.44 5.01
C TYR A 56 -1.39 9.27 5.16
N LEU A 57 -2.54 8.62 5.15
CA LEU A 57 -3.81 9.20 5.56
C LEU A 57 -3.97 9.00 7.07
N CYS A 58 -4.12 10.09 7.81
CA CYS A 58 -4.34 10.06 9.25
C CYS A 58 -5.82 10.06 9.59
N GLU A 59 -6.21 9.10 10.42
CA GLU A 59 -7.51 9.05 11.06
C GLU A 59 -7.33 8.87 12.56
N ASN A 60 -7.64 9.90 13.34
CA ASN A 60 -7.63 9.87 14.80
C ASN A 60 -6.36 9.26 15.43
N GLY A 61 -5.17 9.73 15.00
CA GLY A 61 -3.89 9.26 15.51
C GLY A 61 -3.33 7.98 14.86
N ILE A 62 -4.07 7.37 13.93
CA ILE A 62 -3.63 6.22 13.13
C ILE A 62 -3.21 6.72 11.76
N ALA A 63 -2.00 6.37 11.31
CA ALA A 63 -1.50 6.59 9.95
C ALA A 63 -1.72 5.33 9.12
N CYS A 64 -2.45 5.44 8.03
CA CYS A 64 -2.60 4.39 7.03
C CYS A 64 -1.83 4.75 5.76
N GLU A 65 -0.92 3.88 5.32
CA GLU A 65 -0.18 4.09 4.07
C GLU A 65 -1.13 4.00 2.87
N GLN A 66 -0.96 4.94 1.95
CA GLN A 66 -1.72 5.06 0.71
C GLN A 66 -0.75 5.25 -0.44
N ASN A 67 -1.14 4.76 -1.62
CA ASN A 67 -0.41 5.02 -2.86
C ASN A 67 -1.07 6.19 -3.60
N CYS A 68 -0.25 7.05 -4.19
CA CYS A 68 -0.70 7.94 -5.23
C CYS A 68 -1.10 7.17 -6.49
N PRO A 69 -1.97 7.74 -7.34
CA PRO A 69 -2.18 7.22 -8.69
C PRO A 69 -0.86 7.07 -9.45
N ALA A 70 -0.81 6.11 -10.36
CA ALA A 70 0.43 5.80 -11.09
C ALA A 70 1.04 7.03 -11.75
N GLY A 71 2.34 7.25 -11.50
CA GLY A 71 3.10 8.37 -12.05
C GLY A 71 2.94 9.70 -11.32
N LEU A 72 2.17 9.75 -10.23
CA LEU A 72 2.03 10.95 -9.40
C LEU A 72 2.82 10.82 -8.11
N HIS A 73 3.29 11.95 -7.59
CA HIS A 73 3.97 12.06 -6.31
C HIS A 73 3.12 12.86 -5.31
N PHE A 74 3.27 12.56 -4.02
CA PHE A 74 2.54 13.27 -2.99
C PHE A 74 3.15 14.66 -2.71
N ASN A 75 2.33 15.70 -2.86
CA ASN A 75 2.65 17.06 -2.45
C ASN A 75 2.19 17.29 -1.01
N ALA A 76 3.13 17.34 -0.07
CA ALA A 76 2.83 17.55 1.35
C ALA A 76 2.28 18.94 1.68
N PHE A 77 2.55 19.95 0.84
CA PHE A 77 2.05 21.31 1.03
C PHE A 77 0.61 21.45 0.55
N GLN A 78 0.29 20.85 -0.60
CA GLN A 78 -1.06 20.85 -1.19
C GLN A 78 -1.97 19.72 -0.67
N GLN A 79 -1.41 18.77 0.09
CA GLN A 79 -2.06 17.56 0.59
C GLN A 79 -2.81 16.77 -0.50
N ARG A 80 -2.15 16.56 -1.65
CA ARG A 80 -2.68 15.75 -2.76
C ARG A 80 -1.56 15.20 -3.62
N CYS A 81 -1.88 14.22 -4.46
CA CYS A 81 -0.96 13.71 -5.47
C CYS A 81 -0.94 14.63 -6.69
N GLU A 82 0.25 14.99 -7.17
CA GLU A 82 0.49 15.87 -8.31
C GLU A 82 1.58 15.29 -9.22
N ALA A 83 1.88 15.97 -10.34
CA ALA A 83 3.01 15.59 -11.17
C ALA A 83 4.31 15.66 -10.34
N PRO A 84 5.30 14.80 -10.62
CA PRO A 84 6.56 14.76 -9.88
C PRO A 84 7.26 16.13 -9.72
N GLU A 85 7.30 16.96 -10.77
CA GLU A 85 7.93 18.29 -10.68
C GLU A 85 7.14 19.25 -9.79
N GLN A 86 5.81 19.16 -9.75
CA GLN A 86 4.95 20.01 -8.93
C GLN A 86 4.94 19.57 -7.45
N ALA A 87 4.98 18.26 -7.22
CA ALA A 87 4.93 17.67 -5.88
C ALA A 87 6.20 17.93 -5.07
N CYS A 88 7.33 18.14 -5.75
CA CYS A 88 8.62 18.48 -5.14
C CYS A 88 9.09 17.50 -4.04
N CYS A 89 8.69 16.23 -4.15
CA CYS A 89 9.07 15.19 -3.20
C CYS A 89 10.45 14.58 -3.49
N ASP A 90 10.76 14.37 -4.77
CA ASP A 90 12.00 13.71 -5.20
C ASP A 90 13.13 14.75 -5.33
N ILE A 91 14.20 14.56 -4.57
CA ILE A 91 15.37 15.44 -4.56
C ILE A 91 16.21 15.37 -5.84
N TYR A 92 16.01 14.34 -6.67
CA TYR A 92 16.71 14.17 -7.94
C TYR A 92 15.97 14.83 -9.11
N LEU A 93 14.74 15.30 -8.89
CA LEU A 93 13.94 15.97 -9.91
C LEU A 93 13.88 17.48 -9.61
N PRO A 94 14.00 18.36 -10.63
CA PRO A 94 13.77 19.78 -10.42
C PRO A 94 12.31 20.04 -9.98
N CYS A 95 12.17 20.75 -8.86
CA CYS A 95 10.88 21.20 -8.32
C CYS A 95 10.39 22.44 -9.07
N ASN A 96 9.20 22.37 -9.66
CA ASN A 96 8.51 23.47 -10.35
C ASN A 96 7.02 23.54 -9.93
N PRO A 97 6.70 24.14 -8.77
CA PRO A 97 5.36 24.11 -8.19
C PRO A 97 4.37 25.11 -8.83
N GLU A 98 4.77 25.80 -9.90
CA GLU A 98 3.99 26.90 -10.52
C GLU A 98 3.39 26.55 -11.89
N GLU A 99 3.49 25.30 -12.37
CA GLU A 99 2.82 24.86 -13.61
C GLU A 99 1.35 24.48 -13.44
#